data_AF-A0A0D3ISL9-F1
#
_entry.id   AF-A0A0D3ISL9-F1
#
_cell.length_a   1.000
_cell.length_b   1.000
_cell.length_c   1.000
_cell.angle_alpha   90.00
_cell.angle_beta   90.00
_cell.angle_gamma   90.00
#
_symmetry.space_group_name_H-M   'P 1'
#
loop_
_entity.id
_entity.type
_entity.pdbx_description
1 polymer ?
#
loop_
_entity_poly.entity_id
_entity_poly.type
_entity_poly.pdbx_seq_one_letter_code
_entity_poly.pdbx_strand_id
1 'polypeptide(L)' 'VLPEGMMHLPDRAFRNRASLVSVAFPRSLASIGSNAFEGCSSLSSIDLPAGLTAINNHAFRRCSAL' A
#
# COMPACT_ATOMS: atom_id res chain seq x y z
N VAL A 1 7.69 -8.39 0.25
CA VAL A 1 8.70 -7.38 -0.11
C VAL A 1 8.43 -6.96 -1.55
N LEU A 2 8.38 -5.66 -1.82
CA LEU A 2 8.17 -5.13 -3.17
C LEU A 2 9.51 -5.02 -3.93
N PRO A 3 9.53 -5.11 -5.27
CA PRO A 3 10.77 -5.04 -6.06
C PRO A 3 11.41 -3.65 -5.99
N GLU A 4 12.75 -3.60 -5.95
CA GLU A 4 13.49 -2.35 -6.16
C GLU A 4 13.23 -1.78 -7.56
N GLY A 5 13.09 -0.46 -7.67
CA GLY A 5 12.76 0.21 -8.93
C GLY A 5 11.28 0.19 -9.29
N MET A 6 10.40 -0.46 -8.50
CA MET A 6 8.96 -0.33 -8.69
C MET A 6 8.53 1.13 -8.47
N MET A 7 7.95 1.73 -9.52
CA MET A 7 7.44 3.10 -9.49
C MET A 7 5.94 3.17 -9.16
N HIS A 8 5.19 2.11 -9.43
CA HIS A 8 3.75 2.05 -9.24
C HIS A 8 3.35 0.73 -8.56
N LEU A 9 2.62 0.82 -7.45
CA LEU A 9 1.96 -0.33 -6.85
C LEU A 9 0.58 -0.51 -7.49
N PRO A 10 0.28 -1.63 -8.18
CA PRO A 10 -0.94 -1.76 -8.96
C PRO A 10 -2.20 -1.79 -8.11
N ASP A 11 -3.33 -1.55 -8.76
CA ASP A 11 -4.66 -1.63 -8.15
C ASP A 11 -4.87 -2.99 -7.48
N ARG A 12 -5.48 -2.97 -6.29
CA ARG A 12 -5.84 -4.17 -5.50
C ARG A 12 -4.67 -5.10 -5.15
N ALA A 13 -3.41 -4.66 -5.25
CA ALA A 13 -2.22 -5.50 -5.04
C ALA A 13 -2.24 -6.35 -3.75
N PHE A 14 -2.77 -5.78 -2.66
CA PHE A 14 -2.89 -6.41 -1.34
C PHE A 14 -4.33 -6.44 -0.83
N ARG A 15 -5.34 -6.34 -1.71
CA ARG A 15 -6.74 -6.31 -1.29
C ARG A 15 -7.12 -7.53 -0.44
N ASN A 16 -7.83 -7.30 0.65
CA ASN A 16 -8.35 -8.25 1.64
C ASN A 16 -7.27 -9.11 2.30
N ARG A 17 -6.04 -8.59 2.42
CA ARG A 17 -4.96 -9.28 3.14
C ARG A 17 -5.08 -9.00 4.63
N ALA A 18 -5.99 -9.69 5.30
CA ALA A 18 -6.24 -9.55 6.73
C ALA A 18 -5.01 -9.86 7.61
N SER A 19 -4.03 -10.62 7.12
CA SER A 19 -2.80 -10.93 7.86
C SER A 19 -1.64 -9.95 7.61
N LEU A 20 -1.83 -8.94 6.76
CA LEU A 20 -0.77 -7.99 6.41
C LEU A 20 -0.65 -6.94 7.51
N VAL A 21 0.47 -6.96 8.24
CA VAL A 21 0.71 -6.05 9.38
C VAL A 21 1.53 -4.82 8.98
N SER A 22 2.48 -5.01 8.06
CA SER A 22 3.37 -3.95 7.56
C SER A 22 3.80 -4.22 6.13
N VAL A 23 4.24 -3.15 5.44
CA VAL A 23 4.71 -3.18 4.05
C VAL A 23 5.95 -2.30 3.94
N ALA A 24 7.04 -2.89 3.48
CA ALA A 24 8.22 -2.13 3.08
C ALA A 24 8.07 -1.67 1.62
N PHE A 25 8.10 -0.36 1.41
CA PHE A 25 8.03 0.24 0.07
C PHE A 25 9.43 0.57 -0.46
N PRO A 26 9.65 0.41 -1.78
CA PRO A 26 10.89 0.85 -2.39
C PRO A 26 10.92 2.38 -2.43
N ARG A 27 12.13 2.96 -2.33
CA ARG A 27 12.30 4.43 -2.34
C ARG A 27 11.82 5.08 -3.64
N SER A 28 11.82 4.31 -4.73
CA SER A 28 11.38 4.75 -6.07
C SER A 28 9.86 4.79 -6.26
N LEU A 29 9.07 4.33 -5.28
CA LEU A 29 7.63 4.26 -5.44
C LEU A 29 7.03 5.67 -5.52
N ALA A 30 6.37 5.95 -6.65
CA ALA A 30 5.70 7.21 -6.92
C ALA A 30 4.19 7.13 -6.70
N SER A 31 3.57 5.96 -6.91
CA SER A 31 2.11 5.83 -6.78
C SER A 31 1.62 4.53 -6.15
N ILE A 32 0.49 4.66 -5.43
CA ILE A 32 -0.30 3.55 -4.89
C ILE A 32 -1.62 3.47 -5.65
N GLY A 33 -1.91 2.30 -6.23
CA GLY A 33 -3.11 2.03 -7.03
C GLY A 33 -4.41 2.04 -6.23
N SER A 34 -5.53 2.09 -6.95
CA SER A 34 -6.86 2.10 -6.36
C SER A 34 -7.10 0.80 -5.59
N ASN A 35 -7.69 0.92 -4.40
CA ASN A 35 -7.99 -0.23 -3.54
C ASN A 35 -6.78 -1.12 -3.19
N ALA A 36 -5.53 -0.62 -3.33
CA ALA A 36 -4.32 -1.43 -3.20
C ALA A 36 -4.24 -2.23 -1.88
N PHE A 37 -4.67 -1.64 -0.77
CA PHE A 37 -4.73 -2.25 0.57
C PHE A 37 -6.16 -2.36 1.08
N GLU A 38 -7.17 -2.32 0.21
CA GLU A 38 -8.56 -2.37 0.67
C GLU A 38 -8.81 -3.64 1.48
N GLY A 39 -9.27 -3.53 2.73
CA GLY A 39 -9.62 -4.65 3.59
C GLY A 39 -8.42 -5.29 4.32
N CYS A 40 -7.27 -4.63 4.36
CA CYS A 40 -6.14 -5.05 5.20
C CYS A 40 -6.39 -4.70 6.67
N SER A 41 -7.25 -5.46 7.34
CA SER A 41 -7.74 -5.15 8.70
C SER A 41 -6.66 -5.15 9.79
N SER A 42 -5.55 -5.85 9.59
CA SER A 42 -4.42 -5.91 10.54
C SER A 42 -3.24 -5.01 10.18
N LEU A 43 -3.33 -4.25 9.09
CA LEU A 43 -2.28 -3.30 8.71
C LEU A 43 -2.29 -2.16 9.73
N SER A 44 -1.28 -2.09 10.58
CA SER A 44 -1.25 -1.17 11.73
C SER A 44 -0.24 -0.04 11.59
N SER A 45 0.72 -0.17 10.66
CA SER A 45 1.69 0.88 10.37
C SER A 45 2.08 0.85 8.89
N ILE A 46 2.36 2.04 8.35
CA ILE A 46 2.77 2.22 6.98
C ILE A 46 3.82 3.32 6.85
N ASP A 47 5.00 2.95 6.34
CA ASP A 47 6.09 3.89 6.09
C ASP A 47 6.05 4.31 4.61
N LEU A 48 5.43 5.45 4.32
CA LEU A 48 5.34 5.96 2.95
C LEU A 48 6.70 6.50 2.47
N PRO A 49 7.15 6.15 1.25
CA PRO A 49 8.41 6.64 0.72
C PRO A 49 8.33 8.13 0.40
N ALA A 50 9.43 8.87 0.61
CA ALA A 50 9.48 10.32 0.42
C ALA A 50 9.14 10.79 -1.00
N GLY A 51 9.35 9.93 -2.01
CA GLY A 51 9.04 10.22 -3.42
C GLY A 51 7.59 9.91 -3.83
N LEU A 52 6.73 9.49 -2.90
CA LEU A 52 5.35 9.16 -3.21
C LEU A 52 4.56 10.43 -3.56
N THR A 53 4.00 10.46 -4.77
CA THR A 53 3.24 11.61 -5.29
C THR A 53 1.76 11.34 -5.42
N ALA A 54 1.32 10.07 -5.47
CA ALA A 54 -0.08 9.72 -5.64
C ALA A 54 -0.54 8.53 -4.79
N ILE A 55 -1.68 8.70 -4.12
CA ILE A 55 -2.44 7.63 -3.47
C ILE A 55 -3.83 7.64 -4.10
N ASN A 56 -4.16 6.57 -4.84
CA ASN A 56 -5.43 6.52 -5.57
C ASN A 56 -6.61 6.12 -4.67
N ASN A 57 -7.81 6.21 -5.25
CA ASN A 57 -9.08 6.03 -4.56
C ASN A 57 -9.13 4.74 -3.74
N HIS A 58 -9.60 4.86 -2.49
CA HIS A 58 -9.82 3.74 -1.58
C HIS A 58 -8.58 2.88 -1.31
N ALA A 59 -7.36 3.36 -1.54
CA ALA A 59 -6.13 2.60 -1.34
C ALA A 59 -6.07 1.90 0.02
N PHE A 60 -6.55 2.54 1.10
CA PHE A 60 -6.58 2.00 2.47
C PHE A 60 -8.00 1.77 3.01
N ARG A 61 -9.00 1.61 2.13
CA ARG A 61 -10.38 1.43 2.58
C ARG A 61 -10.52 0.15 3.41
N ARG A 62 -11.18 0.21 4.57
CA ARG A 62 -11.33 -0.95 5.48
C ARG A 62 -10.01 -1.49 6.06
N CYS A 63 -8.95 -0.69 6.12
CA CYS A 63 -7.80 -0.95 6.98
C CYS A 63 -8.12 -0.48 8.41
N SER A 64 -8.80 -1.32 9.19
CA SER A 64 -9.32 -0.93 10.51
C SER A 64 -8.27 -0.68 11.59
N ALA A 65 -7.06 -1.22 11.43
CA ALA A 65 -5.95 -1.07 12.39
C ALA A 65 -5.00 0.08 12.07
N LEU A 66 -5.18 0.76 10.93
CA LEU A 66 -4.36 1.87 10.44
C LEU A 66 -4.92 3.21 10.92
#